data_AF-A0A532TV78-F1
#
_entry.id   AF-A0A532TV78-F1
#
_cell.length_a   1.000
_cell.length_b   1.000
_cell.length_c   1.000
_cell.angle_alpha   90.00
_cell.angle_beta   90.00
_cell.angle_gamma   90.00
#
_symmetry.space_group_name_H-M   'P 1'
#
loop_
_entity.id
_entity.type
_entity.pdbx_description
1 polymer ?
#
loop_
_entity_poly.entity_id
_entity_poly.type
_entity_poly.pdbx_seq_one_letter_code
_entity_poly.pdbx_strand_id
1 'polypeptide(L)'
;MDEITGILYAKTAGVGTLSEGPKYFIKPLDDYANRWSEILVRKKTHLWENDPILHKFIDKKVLILGEIIETKSTITVDYEFVRVLD
;
A
#
# COMPACT_ATOMS: atom_id res chain seq x y z
N MET A 1 -12.83 -1.69 10.18
CA MET A 1 -12.09 -2.01 8.96
C MET A 1 -12.54 -1.03 7.93
N ASP A 2 -11.58 -0.31 7.38
CA ASP A 2 -11.80 0.73 6.40
C ASP A 2 -11.44 0.20 5.02
N GLU A 3 -12.11 0.74 4.01
CA GLU A 3 -11.91 0.35 2.61
C GLU A 3 -11.24 1.50 1.87
N ILE A 4 -10.11 1.22 1.22
CA ILE A 4 -9.42 2.16 0.34
C ILE A 4 -9.39 1.57 -1.05
N THR A 5 -9.79 2.37 -2.02
CA THR A 5 -9.83 2.02 -3.43
C THR A 5 -8.84 2.90 -4.18
N GLY A 6 -8.08 2.30 -5.09
CA GLY A 6 -6.94 3.01 -5.67
C GLY A 6 -6.04 2.17 -6.55
N ILE A 7 -4.98 2.77 -7.04
CA ILE A 7 -3.96 2.09 -7.86
C ILE A 7 -2.81 1.70 -6.95
N LEU A 8 -2.50 0.41 -6.86
CA LEU A 8 -1.38 -0.10 -6.08
C LEU A 8 -0.08 -0.02 -6.89
N TYR A 9 0.98 0.48 -6.28
CA TYR A 9 2.32 0.47 -6.86
C TYR A 9 3.37 0.20 -5.78
N ALA A 10 4.57 -0.18 -6.22
CA ALA A 10 5.70 -0.40 -5.32
C ALA A 10 6.85 0.57 -5.64
N LYS A 11 7.54 1.03 -4.61
CA LYS A 11 8.78 1.80 -4.71
C LYS A 11 9.87 1.04 -3.96
N THR A 12 11.05 0.90 -4.55
CA THR A 12 12.22 0.36 -3.85
C THR A 12 12.69 1.36 -2.80
N ALA A 13 12.91 0.91 -1.58
CA ALA A 13 13.42 1.73 -0.48
C ALA A 13 14.68 1.08 0.12
N GLY A 14 15.52 1.89 0.76
CA GLY A 14 16.71 1.39 1.46
C GLY A 14 17.85 0.94 0.55
N VAL A 15 17.95 1.50 -0.66
CA VAL A 15 18.99 1.16 -1.64
C VAL A 15 20.38 1.25 -1.00
N GLY A 16 21.15 0.17 -1.10
CA GLY A 16 22.49 0.07 -0.51
C GLY A 16 22.52 -0.38 0.96
N THR A 17 21.41 -0.88 1.51
CA THR A 17 21.32 -1.41 2.89
C THR A 17 20.77 -2.83 2.92
N LEU A 18 20.97 -3.55 4.03
CA LEU A 18 20.38 -4.88 4.25
C LEU A 18 18.84 -4.88 4.27
N SER A 19 18.22 -3.70 4.37
CA SER A 19 16.77 -3.51 4.33
C SER A 19 16.29 -3.02 2.96
N GLU A 20 17.14 -3.10 1.93
CA GLU A 20 16.76 -2.79 0.56
C GLU A 20 15.61 -3.70 0.12
N GLY A 21 14.49 -3.10 -0.27
CA GLY A 21 13.34 -3.86 -0.72
C GLY A 21 12.12 -3.02 -1.07
N PRO A 22 11.03 -3.68 -1.50
CA PRO A 22 9.83 -2.99 -1.96
C PRO A 22 9.01 -2.46 -0.79
N LYS A 23 8.59 -1.20 -0.91
CA LYS A 23 7.49 -0.62 -0.15
C LYS A 23 6.29 -0.44 -1.06
N TYR A 24 5.12 -0.78 -0.55
CA TYR A 24 3.87 -0.74 -1.29
C TYR A 24 3.09 0.51 -0.93
N PHE A 25 2.49 1.13 -1.93
CA PHE A 25 1.70 2.34 -1.77
C PHE A 25 0.45 2.23 -2.63
N ILE A 26 -0.67 2.73 -2.13
CA ILE A 26 -1.89 2.88 -2.89
C ILE A 26 -2.12 4.36 -3.18
N LYS A 27 -2.33 4.69 -4.45
CA LYS A 27 -2.83 6.00 -4.87
C LYS A 27 -4.35 5.97 -4.76
N PRO A 28 -4.95 6.59 -3.74
CA PRO A 28 -6.39 6.53 -3.55
C PRO A 28 -7.13 7.17 -4.72
N LEU A 29 -8.29 6.63 -5.06
CA LEU A 29 -9.22 7.16 -6.06
C LEU A 29 -10.58 7.57 -5.46
N ASP A 30 -10.81 7.29 -4.17
CA ASP A 30 -12.03 7.68 -3.46
C ASP A 30 -11.84 9.00 -2.68
N ASP A 31 -12.59 9.17 -1.58
CA ASP A 31 -12.53 10.32 -0.70
C ASP A 31 -11.12 10.62 -0.18
N TYR A 32 -10.32 9.57 0.07
CA TYR A 32 -8.92 9.69 0.46
C TYR A 32 -8.06 10.41 -0.58
N ALA A 33 -8.44 10.44 -1.86
CA ALA A 33 -7.69 11.13 -2.91
C ALA A 33 -7.63 12.66 -2.71
N ASN A 34 -8.63 13.23 -2.03
CA ASN A 34 -8.66 14.66 -1.71
C ASN A 34 -7.71 15.02 -0.56
N ARG A 35 -7.39 14.04 0.31
CA ARG A 35 -6.61 14.25 1.54
C ARG A 35 -5.17 13.75 1.40
N TRP A 36 -4.97 12.67 0.64
CA TRP A 36 -3.72 11.93 0.56
C TRP A 36 -3.38 11.62 -0.89
N SER A 37 -2.19 12.03 -1.33
CA SER A 37 -1.70 11.70 -2.67
C SER A 37 -1.27 10.23 -2.79
N GLU A 38 -0.74 9.67 -1.70
CA GLU A 38 -0.35 8.27 -1.60
C GLU A 38 -0.48 7.76 -0.16
N ILE A 39 -0.85 6.49 -0.02
CA ILE A 39 -1.05 5.84 1.27
C ILE A 39 -0.09 4.65 1.36
N LEU A 40 0.68 4.57 2.44
CA LEU A 40 1.61 3.46 2.66
C LEU A 40 0.83 2.19 3.00
N VAL A 41 1.06 1.12 2.24
CA VAL A 41 0.49 -0.20 2.52
C VAL A 41 1.53 -1.02 3.28
N ARG A 42 1.21 -1.40 4.52
CA ARG A 42 2.11 -2.18 5.36
C ARG A 42 2.16 -3.63 4.88
N LYS A 43 3.29 -4.06 4.33
CA LYS A 43 3.50 -5.46 3.95
C LYS A 43 3.63 -6.38 5.17
N LYS A 44 3.26 -7.65 4.99
CA LYS A 44 3.37 -8.69 6.03
C LYS A 44 4.63 -9.54 5.92
N THR A 45 5.47 -9.29 4.91
CA THR A 45 6.74 -9.97 4.66
C THR A 45 7.94 -9.18 5.16
N HIS A 46 9.13 -9.80 5.12
CA HIS A 46 10.39 -9.15 5.48
C HIS A 46 10.67 -7.90 4.62
N LEU A 47 11.46 -6.96 5.16
CA LEU A 47 11.74 -5.67 4.50
C LEU A 47 12.35 -5.80 3.11
N TRP A 48 13.19 -6.80 2.87
CA TRP A 48 13.79 -7.08 1.57
C TRP A 48 12.91 -7.91 0.63
N GLU A 49 11.86 -8.54 1.16
CA GLU A 49 11.07 -9.51 0.41
C GLU A 49 9.86 -8.86 -0.28
N ASN A 50 9.54 -9.38 -1.47
CA ASN A 50 8.29 -9.06 -2.17
C ASN A 50 7.10 -9.65 -1.40
N ASP A 51 6.05 -8.87 -1.22
CA ASP A 51 4.82 -9.40 -0.64
C ASP A 51 4.09 -10.19 -1.74
N PRO A 52 3.93 -11.52 -1.62
CA PRO A 52 3.41 -12.36 -2.70
C PRO A 52 1.94 -12.06 -3.03
N ILE A 53 1.24 -11.31 -2.17
CA ILE A 53 -0.12 -10.87 -2.38
C ILE A 53 -0.09 -9.51 -3.07
N LEU A 54 0.47 -8.49 -2.43
CA LEU A 54 0.46 -7.12 -2.96
C LEU A 54 1.22 -7.01 -4.29
N HIS A 55 2.32 -7.74 -4.46
CA HIS A 55 3.13 -7.67 -5.67
C HIS A 55 2.38 -8.14 -6.93
N LYS A 56 1.39 -9.04 -6.79
CA LYS A 56 0.55 -9.51 -7.91
C LYS A 56 -0.43 -8.45 -8.42
N PHE A 57 -0.66 -7.41 -7.62
CA PHE A 57 -1.63 -6.37 -7.89
C PHE A 57 -1.00 -5.00 -8.17
N ILE A 58 0.32 -4.96 -8.39
CA ILE A 58 1.01 -3.75 -8.85
C ILE A 58 0.43 -3.28 -10.19
N ASP A 59 0.27 -1.97 -10.33
CA ASP A 59 -0.32 -1.26 -11.47
C ASP A 59 -1.78 -1.63 -11.75
N LYS A 60 -2.46 -2.29 -10.80
CA LYS A 60 -3.88 -2.59 -10.88
C LYS A 60 -4.69 -1.69 -9.96
N LYS A 61 -5.93 -1.42 -10.37
CA LYS A 61 -6.93 -0.85 -9.48
C LYS A 61 -7.35 -1.92 -8.48
N VAL A 62 -7.20 -1.63 -7.21
CA VAL A 62 -7.50 -2.54 -6.11
C VAL A 62 -8.38 -1.87 -5.07
N LEU A 63 -9.09 -2.71 -4.32
CA LEU A 63 -9.71 -2.37 -3.06
C LEU A 63 -8.93 -3.07 -1.95
N ILE A 64 -8.42 -2.28 -1.01
CA ILE A 64 -7.71 -2.72 0.18
C ILE A 64 -8.63 -2.53 1.38
N LEU A 65 -8.86 -3.61 2.11
CA LEU A 65 -9.53 -3.61 3.41
C LEU A 65 -8.47 -3.71 4.50
N GLY A 66 -8.52 -2.84 5.48
CA GLY A 66 -7.56 -2.88 6.58
C GLY A 66 -7.85 -1.90 7.69
N GLU A 67 -6.89 -1.78 8.60
CA GLU A 67 -6.87 -0.74 9.61
C GLU A 67 -6.11 0.47 9.08
N ILE A 68 -6.72 1.64 9.13
CA ILE A 68 -6.08 2.89 8.72
C ILE A 68 -5.50 3.58 9.95
N ILE A 69 -4.19 3.77 9.91
CA ILE A 69 -3.43 4.52 10.89
C ILE A 69 -3.10 5.87 10.24
N GLU A 70 -3.97 6.85 10.46
CA GLU A 70 -3.78 8.23 10.01
C GLU A 70 -3.11 9.06 11.13
N THR A 71 -2.05 9.77 10.76
CA THR A 71 -1.42 10.80 11.60
C THR A 71 -1.51 12.15 10.91
N LYS A 72 -1.07 13.23 11.57
CA LYS A 72 -1.08 14.58 10.99
C LYS A 72 -0.33 14.71 9.66
N SER A 73 0.60 13.82 9.36
CA SER A 73 1.50 13.94 8.19
C SER A 73 1.64 12.66 7.39
N THR A 74 1.16 11.52 7.90
CA THR A 74 1.30 10.23 7.23
C THR A 74 0.04 9.41 7.40
N ILE A 75 -0.22 8.56 6.43
CA ILE A 75 -1.30 7.58 6.48
C ILE A 75 -0.74 6.22 6.09
N THR A 76 -1.03 5.22 6.91
CA THR A 76 -0.63 3.85 6.69
C THR A 76 -1.86 2.96 6.77
N VAL A 77 -2.00 2.02 5.84
CA VAL A 77 -3.01 0.98 5.91
C VAL A 77 -2.33 -0.34 6.25
N ASP A 78 -2.74 -0.93 7.37
CA ASP A 78 -2.41 -2.31 7.72
C ASP A 78 -3.45 -3.21 7.03
N TYR A 79 -3.10 -3.70 5.84
CA TYR A 79 -4.05 -4.42 5.01
C TYR A 79 -4.35 -5.80 5.60
N GLU A 80 -5.63 -6.16 5.60
CA GLU A 80 -6.05 -7.52 5.88
C GLU A 80 -6.41 -8.26 4.60
N PHE A 81 -7.05 -7.57 3.66
CA PHE A 81 -7.51 -8.15 2.41
C PHE A 81 -7.30 -7.20 1.24
N VAL A 82 -6.97 -7.73 0.08
CA VAL A 82 -6.84 -6.96 -1.17
C VAL A 82 -7.52 -7.71 -2.31
N ARG A 83 -8.29 -6.99 -3.11
CA ARG A 83 -8.93 -7.50 -4.32
C ARG A 83 -8.75 -6.54 -5.48
N VAL A 84 -8.72 -7.05 -6.70
CA VAL A 84 -8.75 -6.23 -7.91
C VAL A 84 -10.16 -5.72 -8.13
N LEU A 85 -10.25 -4.47 -8.59
CA LEU A 85 -11.46 -3.92 -9.18
C LEU A 85 -11.24 -3.90 -10.69
N ASP A 86 -11.91 -4.82 -11.39
CA ASP A 86 -11.96 -4.89 -12.85
C ASP A 86 -12.82 -3.75 -13.41
#